data_AF-A0A7C9ABL6-F1
#
_entry.id   AF-A0A7C9ABL6-F1
#
_cell.length_a   1.000
_cell.length_b   1.000
_cell.length_c   1.000
_cell.angle_alpha   90.00
_cell.angle_beta   90.00
_cell.angle_gamma   90.00
#
_symmetry.space_group_name_H-M   'P 1'
#
loop_
_entity.id
_entity.type
_entity.pdbx_description
1 polymer ?
#
loop_
_entity_poly.entity_id
_entity_poly.type
_entity_poly.pdbx_seq_one_letter_code
_entity_poly.pdbx_strand_id
1 'polypeptide(L)'
;YLTSRGHDVHILCLSTGNADGMGNIRKDELLRACAILKVPLKQVEILDHPELQDGFGEVWNHLLIAEIVGDSIKSHAIDLVLTFDRYGVSGHCNHRDVHFGV
;
A
#
# COMPACT_ATOMS: atom_id res chain seq x y z
N TYR A 1 19.29 5.06 -0.76
CA TYR A 1 17.90 5.11 -0.26
C TYR A 1 17.36 6.52 -0.47
N LEU A 2 16.07 6.70 -0.74
CA LEU A 2 15.48 8.05 -0.84
C LEU A 2 15.60 8.79 0.49
N THR A 3 15.39 8.07 1.59
CA THR A 3 15.56 8.58 2.97
C THR A 3 16.98 9.07 3.24
N SER A 4 18.02 8.42 2.70
CA SER A 4 19.41 8.90 2.83
C SER A 4 19.72 10.17 2.03
N ARG A 5 18.80 10.61 1.16
CA ARG A 5 18.88 11.89 0.44
C ARG A 5 17.98 12.96 1.06
N GLY A 6 17.39 12.70 2.22
CA GLY A 6 16.55 13.65 2.96
C GLY A 6 15.07 13.66 2.55
N HIS A 7 14.62 12.68 1.76
CA HIS A 7 13.20 12.53 1.45
C HIS A 7 12.46 11.85 2.60
N ASP A 8 11.30 12.39 2.97
CA ASP A 8 10.38 11.74 3.90
C ASP A 8 9.52 10.71 3.14
N VAL A 9 9.68 9.43 3.47
CA VAL A 9 9.10 8.33 2.69
C VAL A 9 8.09 7.58 3.55
N HIS A 10 6.85 7.53 3.08
CA HIS A 10 5.77 6.77 3.69
C HIS A 10 5.36 5.61 2.78
N ILE A 11 4.91 4.50 3.40
CA ILE A 11 4.40 3.32 2.71
C ILE A 11 3.00 3.05 3.23
N LEU A 12 2.02 3.06 2.34
CA LEU A 12 0.64 2.64 2.61
C LEU A 12 0.39 1.34 1.85
N CYS A 13 0.19 0.25 2.59
CA CYS A 13 -0.17 -1.05 2.06
C CYS A 13 -1.65 -1.31 2.33
N LEU A 14 -2.46 -1.40 1.28
CA LEU A 14 -3.94 -1.46 1.40
C LEU A 14 -4.48 -2.82 1.83
N SER A 15 -3.63 -3.84 1.89
CA SER A 15 -4.00 -5.19 2.32
C SER A 15 -2.85 -5.88 3.02
N THR A 16 -3.18 -6.93 3.75
CA THR A 16 -2.22 -7.78 4.45
C THR A 16 -1.64 -8.88 3.54
N GLY A 17 -2.18 -9.04 2.33
CA GLY A 17 -1.79 -10.09 1.40
C GLY A 17 -2.20 -11.48 1.90
N ASN A 18 -3.39 -11.59 2.50
CA ASN A 18 -3.82 -12.80 3.22
C ASN A 18 -4.57 -13.84 2.37
N ALA A 19 -4.52 -13.77 1.04
CA ALA A 19 -5.18 -14.74 0.15
C ALA A 19 -4.82 -16.20 0.49
N ASP A 20 -3.57 -16.44 0.89
CA ASP A 20 -3.03 -17.76 1.26
C ASP A 20 -3.08 -18.04 2.78
N GLY A 21 -3.73 -17.19 3.58
CA GLY A 21 -3.74 -17.29 5.05
C GLY A 21 -2.42 -16.87 5.73
N MET A 22 -1.52 -16.20 5.01
CA MET A 22 -0.18 -15.81 5.48
C MET A 22 -0.03 -14.33 5.84
N GLY A 23 -1.13 -13.59 5.99
CA GLY A 23 -1.10 -12.13 6.15
C GLY A 23 -0.27 -11.64 7.34
N ASN A 24 -0.30 -12.34 8.48
CA ASN A 24 0.53 -11.99 9.64
C ASN A 24 2.03 -12.15 9.36
N ILE A 25 2.42 -13.21 8.67
CA ILE A 25 3.82 -13.44 8.28
C ILE A 25 4.27 -12.36 7.28
N ARG A 26 3.43 -12.05 6.28
CA ARG A 26 3.73 -11.05 5.25
C ARG A 26 3.79 -9.61 5.80
N LYS A 27 2.99 -9.28 6.83
CA LYS A 27 3.12 -8.02 7.59
C LYS A 27 4.52 -7.89 8.19
N ASP A 28 4.99 -8.91 8.89
CA ASP A 28 6.32 -8.91 9.53
C ASP A 28 7.46 -8.87 8.49
N GLU A 29 7.28 -9.52 7.35
CA GLU A 29 8.21 -9.44 6.22
C GLU A 29 8.28 -8.03 5.63
N LEU A 30 7.13 -7.38 5.41
CA LEU A 30 7.06 -6.02 4.89
C LEU A 30 7.75 -5.03 5.84
N LEU A 31 7.48 -5.10 7.14
CA LEU A 31 8.12 -4.23 8.13
C LEU A 31 9.66 -4.42 8.16
N ARG A 32 10.14 -5.68 8.09
CA ARG A 32 11.58 -5.96 8.01
C ARG A 32 12.20 -5.42 6.72
N ALA A 33 11.51 -5.56 5.58
CA ALA A 33 11.96 -4.98 4.31
C ALA A 33 12.06 -3.45 4.40
N CYS A 34 11.07 -2.78 5.01
CA CYS A 34 11.07 -1.34 5.23
C CYS A 34 12.25 -0.89 6.10
N ALA A 35 12.57 -1.64 7.17
CA ALA A 35 13.73 -1.38 8.01
C ALA A 35 15.05 -1.46 7.22
N ILE A 36 15.21 -2.46 6.34
CA ILE A 36 16.36 -2.59 5.44
C ILE A 36 16.44 -1.41 4.47
N LEU A 37 15.29 -0.94 3.97
CA LEU A 37 15.18 0.22 3.10
C LEU A 37 15.31 1.57 3.83
N LYS A 38 15.53 1.54 5.16
CA LYS A 38 15.64 2.71 6.03
C LYS A 38 14.40 3.60 5.99
N VAL A 39 13.23 3.00 5.85
CA VAL A 39 11.93 3.66 6.04
C VAL A 39 11.54 3.47 7.52
N PRO A 40 11.32 4.55 8.29
CA PRO A 40 10.92 4.43 9.69
C PRO A 40 9.59 3.67 9.81
N LEU A 41 9.52 2.68 10.71
CA LEU A 41 8.34 1.80 10.82
C LEU A 41 7.05 2.57 11.17
N LYS A 42 7.16 3.72 11.84
CA LYS A 42 6.02 4.62 12.11
C LYS A 42 5.41 5.26 10.85
N GLN A 43 6.09 5.15 9.71
CA GLN A 43 5.68 5.66 8.39
C GLN A 43 5.22 4.53 7.46
N VAL A 44 5.04 3.33 8.02
CA VAL A 44 4.53 2.16 7.30
C VAL A 44 3.18 1.83 7.89
N GLU A 45 2.14 1.96 7.06
CA GLU A 45 0.77 1.61 7.40
C GLU A 45 0.38 0.39 6.57
N ILE A 46 -0.16 -0.64 7.25
CA ILE A 46 -0.63 -1.86 6.61
C ILE A 46 -2.07 -2.09 7.04
N LEU A 47 -2.99 -1.97 6.10
CA LEU A 47 -4.42 -2.08 6.35
C LEU A 47 -4.87 -3.53 6.36
N ASP A 48 -5.88 -3.78 7.17
CA ASP A 48 -6.63 -5.03 7.22
C ASP A 48 -8.13 -4.71 7.10
N HIS A 49 -8.48 -4.05 6.00
CA HIS A 49 -9.83 -3.58 5.76
C HIS A 49 -10.68 -4.71 5.15
N PRO A 50 -11.89 -5.00 5.66
CA PRO A 50 -12.70 -6.12 5.18
C PRO A 50 -13.06 -6.03 3.69
N GLU A 51 -13.12 -4.82 3.12
CA GLU A 51 -13.40 -4.58 1.69
C GLU A 51 -12.14 -4.51 0.80
N LEU A 52 -10.93 -4.63 1.37
CA LEU A 52 -9.65 -4.58 0.65
C LEU A 52 -8.82 -5.86 0.86
N GLN A 53 -9.48 -7.01 0.83
CA GLN A 53 -8.80 -8.30 0.95
C GLN A 53 -8.11 -8.65 -0.39
N ASP A 54 -6.89 -9.18 -0.30
CA ASP A 54 -6.08 -9.57 -1.47
C ASP A 54 -6.59 -10.87 -2.09
N GLY A 55 -6.58 -10.96 -3.42
CA GLY A 55 -6.87 -12.21 -4.12
C GLY A 55 -7.36 -12.03 -5.56
N PHE A 56 -7.17 -13.07 -6.38
CA PHE A 56 -7.70 -13.13 -7.75
C PHE A 56 -9.23 -13.29 -7.71
N GLY A 57 -9.95 -12.17 -7.83
CA GLY A 57 -11.42 -12.14 -7.77
C GLY A 57 -11.96 -11.11 -6.78
N GLU A 58 -11.11 -10.60 -5.90
CA GLU A 58 -11.45 -9.51 -5.01
C GLU A 58 -11.43 -8.20 -5.81
N VAL A 59 -12.58 -7.54 -5.92
CA VAL A 59 -12.72 -6.24 -6.58
C VAL A 59 -12.75 -5.18 -5.51
N TRP A 60 -11.79 -4.26 -5.54
CA TRP A 60 -11.73 -3.19 -4.55
C TRP A 60 -12.50 -1.95 -5.03
N ASN A 61 -13.20 -1.32 -4.09
CA ASN A 61 -13.95 -0.10 -4.37
C ASN A 61 -12.99 1.09 -4.54
N HIS A 62 -12.97 1.69 -5.74
CA HIS A 62 -12.08 2.81 -6.06
C HIS A 62 -12.34 4.05 -5.22
N LEU A 63 -13.59 4.30 -4.80
CA LEU A 63 -13.93 5.44 -3.94
C LEU A 63 -13.38 5.26 -2.52
N LEU A 64 -13.45 4.03 -1.99
CA LEU A 64 -12.86 3.69 -0.68
C LEU A 64 -11.33 3.86 -0.72
N ILE A 65 -10.69 3.39 -1.79
CA ILE A 65 -9.24 3.60 -1.98
C ILE A 65 -8.92 5.10 -2.03
N ALA A 66 -9.68 5.88 -2.79
CA ALA A 66 -9.47 7.33 -2.91
C ALA A 66 -9.65 8.07 -1.58
N GLU A 67 -10.62 7.65 -0.75
CA GLU A 67 -10.80 8.17 0.60
C GLU A 67 -9.59 7.87 1.49
N ILE A 68 -9.19 6.60 1.59
CA ILE A 68 -8.06 6.15 2.41
C ILE A 68 -6.75 6.84 1.97
N VAL A 69 -6.46 6.84 0.68
CA VAL A 69 -5.25 7.47 0.14
C VAL A 69 -5.30 8.98 0.33
N GLY A 70 -6.45 9.60 0.08
CA GLY A 70 -6.66 11.03 0.30
C GLY A 70 -6.44 11.45 1.76
N ASP A 71 -6.88 10.63 2.72
CA ASP A 71 -6.66 10.87 4.14
C ASP A 71 -5.19 10.68 4.54
N SER A 72 -4.51 9.68 3.97
CA SER A 72 -3.07 9.50 4.16
C SER A 72 -2.25 10.67 3.61
N ILE A 73 -2.60 11.16 2.41
CA ILE A 73 -1.97 12.34 1.80
C ILE A 73 -2.11 13.57 2.70
N LYS A 74 -3.32 13.84 3.20
CA LYS A 74 -3.58 15.00 4.09
C LYS A 74 -2.87 14.86 5.43
N SER A 75 -2.93 13.68 6.04
CA SER A 75 -2.39 13.43 7.38
C SER A 75 -0.87 13.53 7.43
N HIS A 76 -0.20 13.16 6.34
CA HIS A 76 1.25 13.13 6.24
C HIS A 76 1.84 14.21 5.35
N ALA A 77 1.01 15.12 4.80
CA ALA A 77 1.40 16.18 3.87
C ALA A 77 2.24 15.64 2.68
N ILE A 78 1.73 14.61 2.00
CA ILE A 78 2.43 13.93 0.91
C ILE A 78 2.45 14.80 -0.36
N ASP A 79 3.64 15.09 -0.88
CA ASP A 79 3.85 15.87 -2.10
C ASP A 79 3.83 15.03 -3.40
N LEU A 80 4.16 13.74 -3.30
CA LEU A 80 4.28 12.84 -4.45
C LEU A 80 3.78 11.44 -4.10
N VAL A 81 2.87 10.91 -4.92
CA VAL A 81 2.39 9.54 -4.83
C VAL A 81 3.01 8.70 -5.95
N LEU A 82 3.56 7.55 -5.58
CA LEU A 82 4.03 6.52 -6.52
C LEU A 82 3.11 5.30 -6.37
N THR A 83 2.48 4.88 -7.46
CA THR A 83 1.54 3.76 -7.49
C THR A 83 1.69 2.95 -8.78
N PHE A 84 0.86 1.92 -8.96
CA PHE A 84 0.86 1.07 -10.16
C PHE A 84 0.43 1.83 -11.42
N ASP A 85 0.86 1.32 -12.56
CA ASP A 85 0.31 1.74 -13.85
C ASP A 85 -1.11 1.17 -14.06
N ARG A 86 -1.75 1.61 -15.15
CA ARG A 86 -3.12 1.20 -15.51
C ARG A 86 -3.29 -0.31 -15.74
N TYR A 87 -2.21 -1.02 -16.02
CA TYR A 87 -2.23 -2.47 -16.25
C TYR A 87 -2.02 -3.25 -14.94
N GLY A 88 -1.66 -2.58 -13.84
CA GLY A 88 -1.40 -3.22 -12.56
C GLY A 88 -0.10 -4.04 -12.56
N VAL A 89 0.87 -3.65 -13.40
CA VAL A 89 2.17 -4.32 -13.62
C VAL A 89 2.04 -5.70 -14.27
N SER A 90 1.35 -6.64 -13.62
CA SER A 90 1.14 -8.02 -14.06
C SER A 90 -0.30 -8.32 -14.49
N GLY A 91 -1.21 -7.35 -14.41
CA GLY A 91 -2.65 -7.57 -14.64
C GLY A 91 -3.46 -7.91 -13.39
N HIS A 92 -2.84 -7.93 -12.20
CA HIS A 92 -3.54 -8.26 -10.94
C HIS A 92 -4.68 -7.26 -10.67
N CYS A 93 -5.86 -7.76 -10.29
CA CYS A 93 -7.06 -6.91 -10.11
C CYS A 93 -6.84 -5.85 -9.03
N ASN A 94 -6.35 -6.23 -7.86
CA ASN A 94 -6.14 -5.27 -6.77
C ASN A 94 -5.16 -4.15 -7.16
N HIS A 95 -4.09 -4.44 -7.91
CA HIS A 95 -3.16 -3.41 -8.39
C HIS A 95 -3.83 -2.42 -9.36
N ARG A 96 -4.68 -2.93 -10.26
CA ARG A 96 -5.46 -2.08 -11.16
C ARG A 96 -6.46 -1.23 -10.39
N ASP A 97 -7.12 -1.78 -9.38
CA ASP A 97 -8.04 -1.03 -8.54
C ASP A 97 -7.33 0.07 -7.74
N VAL A 98 -6.11 -0.17 -7.25
CA VAL A 98 -5.28 0.88 -6.67
C VAL A 98 -4.99 1.99 -7.70
N HIS A 99 -4.65 1.65 -8.94
CA HIS A 99 -4.43 2.66 -9.99
C HIS A 99 -5.67 3.54 -10.24
N PHE A 100 -6.87 2.96 -10.23
CA PHE A 100 -8.11 3.72 -10.46
C PHE A 100 -8.62 4.47 -9.22
N GLY A 101 -8.13 4.13 -8.02
CA GLY A 101 -8.44 4.82 -6.77
C GLY A 101 -7.43 5.92 -6.37
N VAL A 102 -6.36 6.12 -7.14
CA VAL A 102 -5.32 7.14 -6.91
C VAL A 102 -5.32 8.17 -8.03
#